data_AF-A0A9E4MNY9-F1
#
_entry.id   AF-A0A9E4MNY9-F1
#
_cell.length_a   1.000
_cell.length_b   1.000
_cell.length_c   1.000
_cell.angle_alpha   90.00
_cell.angle_beta   90.00
_cell.angle_gamma   90.00
#
_symmetry.space_group_name_H-M   'P 1'
#
loop_
_entity.id
_entity.type
_entity.pdbx_description
1 polymer ?
#
loop_
_entity_poly.entity_id
_entity_poly.type
_entity_poly.pdbx_seq_one_letter_code
_entity_poly.pdbx_strand_id
1 'polypeptide(L)'
;MSLDAYVARQIWRSMTSLGLCCLGKVPRGPFLCALWLTASVVLSTSSAQAAGKATVYPPPAGLLPSAEYSVRVDGKPVFVYDNPSAAIVSFDISGEVDVEIQPKRDVKWVDIRPRQRGVRGRIEDGRIEFSLSRPAKLSVELNGEFKSGPRKPLFVFANATESNPLEGPSPGVHYFGPGKVHDMGVLQVQSGETVYIAGGAVVKGAIRGVNVKDVTVRGHGIIDASQHPEPADGEFFRFIDFRDSQNITVEGVTLSNATSWQVIPDNVDGFHVRNVKIVSNNPTDDGIDIVRSRRVLIEDVFVHTKDDCIAIKAFGPGAGGPEDPGVDDVRVIDSVFWNTDWGNALEIGFELRSPFVQNITFHNNDIIRVERGAVFAIHNADVATVRNVLVDRLRIEDARHKLFDLAIVLSKYSVDAPKDPQESERRYLHGAWDGVLTLNPVQRQAHASARGQIRDITLRNVEVTDGLFPFSLFHGYDEQHQIRNVSVENLRVHGAVVRGLENARFRLHEAEGIRVVSHTKPSGRHGRPR
;
A
#
# COMPACT_ATOMS: atom_id res chain seq x y z
N MET A 1 6.41 -47.58 14.27
CA MET A 1 5.21 -48.44 14.13
C MET A 1 4.00 -47.53 14.11
N SER A 2 3.40 -47.44 12.92
CA SER A 2 2.25 -46.63 12.57
C SER A 2 0.98 -47.17 13.23
N LEU A 3 -0.01 -46.28 13.45
CA LEU A 3 -1.38 -46.68 13.75
C LEU A 3 -2.36 -45.90 12.86
N ASP A 4 -2.25 -46.19 11.56
CA ASP A 4 -3.28 -46.01 10.53
C ASP A 4 -4.48 -46.94 10.76
N ALA A 5 -5.16 -46.82 11.90
CA ALA A 5 -6.29 -47.69 12.23
C ALA A 5 -7.55 -46.96 12.76
N TYR A 6 -7.58 -45.63 12.72
CA TYR A 6 -8.73 -44.87 13.25
C TYR A 6 -9.58 -44.16 12.18
N VAL A 7 -9.09 -44.00 10.95
CA VAL A 7 -9.81 -43.27 9.89
C VAL A 7 -10.56 -44.19 8.91
N ALA A 8 -10.28 -45.50 8.91
CA ALA A 8 -10.88 -46.45 7.97
C ALA A 8 -12.27 -47.03 8.38
N ARG A 9 -12.97 -46.45 9.37
CA ARG A 9 -14.25 -47.00 9.86
C ARG A 9 -15.47 -46.06 9.78
N GLN A 10 -15.38 -44.91 9.10
CA GLN A 10 -16.52 -44.00 8.96
C GLN A 10 -16.97 -43.71 7.52
N ILE A 11 -16.33 -44.28 6.50
CA ILE A 11 -16.74 -44.14 5.10
C ILE A 11 -17.20 -45.50 4.55
N TRP A 12 -18.24 -46.07 5.16
CA TRP A 12 -19.02 -47.17 4.54
C TRP A 12 -20.39 -47.33 5.22
N ARG A 13 -21.19 -46.26 5.24
CA ARG A 13 -22.63 -46.31 5.56
C ARG A 13 -23.35 -45.18 4.82
N SER A 14 -23.56 -45.35 3.52
CA SER A 14 -24.56 -44.63 2.73
C SER A 14 -24.60 -45.25 1.34
N MET A 15 -25.19 -46.43 1.18
CA MET A 15 -25.76 -46.88 -0.09
C MET A 15 -26.57 -48.18 0.12
N THR A 16 -27.76 -48.16 -0.47
CA THR A 16 -28.66 -49.27 -0.83
C THR A 16 -29.38 -50.07 0.27
N SER A 17 -30.63 -49.67 0.51
CA SER A 17 -31.75 -50.52 0.95
C SER A 17 -32.65 -50.87 -0.25
N LEU A 18 -33.29 -52.05 -0.19
CA LEU A 18 -34.20 -52.72 -1.16
C LEU A 18 -33.43 -53.56 -2.20
N GLY A 19 -33.42 -54.90 -2.21
CA GLY A 19 -34.32 -55.90 -1.64
C GLY A 19 -35.08 -56.60 -2.77
N LEU A 20 -34.63 -57.79 -3.20
CA LEU A 20 -35.42 -59.04 -3.20
C LEU A 20 -34.67 -60.21 -3.85
N CYS A 21 -34.99 -61.39 -3.31
CA CYS A 21 -34.49 -62.72 -3.62
C CYS A 21 -34.79 -63.18 -5.05
N CYS A 22 -33.92 -64.05 -5.59
CA CYS A 22 -34.33 -65.24 -6.34
C CYS A 22 -33.25 -66.34 -6.25
N LEU A 23 -33.68 -67.53 -5.80
CA LEU A 23 -32.95 -68.78 -5.72
C LEU A 23 -32.76 -69.43 -7.11
N GLY A 24 -31.67 -70.15 -7.33
CA GLY A 24 -31.62 -71.09 -8.47
C GLY A 24 -30.28 -71.74 -8.83
N LYS A 25 -30.01 -72.90 -8.20
CA LYS A 25 -29.40 -74.13 -8.74
C LYS A 25 -28.00 -74.13 -9.40
N VAL A 26 -27.16 -74.99 -8.83
CA VAL A 26 -25.94 -75.59 -9.41
C VAL A 26 -26.32 -76.76 -10.35
N PRO A 27 -25.54 -77.05 -11.42
CA PRO A 27 -24.87 -78.36 -11.49
C PRO A 27 -23.43 -78.30 -12.02
N ARG A 28 -22.65 -79.33 -11.63
CA ARG A 28 -21.25 -79.59 -11.97
C ARG A 28 -21.10 -80.23 -13.38
N GLY A 29 -20.01 -79.90 -14.08
CA GLY A 29 -19.52 -80.60 -15.28
C GLY A 29 -18.15 -80.04 -15.75
N PRO A 30 -17.29 -80.83 -16.43
CA PRO A 30 -15.84 -80.80 -16.20
C PRO A 30 -14.99 -80.09 -17.28
N PHE A 31 -13.79 -79.65 -16.85
CA PHE A 31 -12.54 -79.41 -17.60
C PHE A 31 -12.59 -78.65 -18.94
N LEU A 32 -12.07 -77.43 -18.93
CA LEU A 32 -11.33 -76.86 -20.06
C LEU A 32 -10.24 -75.89 -19.55
N CYS A 33 -8.99 -76.23 -19.85
CA CYS A 33 -7.85 -75.33 -19.77
C CYS A 33 -8.09 -74.12 -20.68
N ALA A 34 -8.09 -72.92 -20.12
CA ALA A 34 -7.97 -71.68 -20.86
C ALA A 34 -6.94 -70.78 -20.17
N LEU A 35 -5.88 -70.46 -20.91
CA LEU A 35 -4.87 -69.46 -20.59
C LEU A 35 -5.55 -68.16 -20.13
N TRP A 36 -5.25 -67.71 -18.92
CA TRP A 36 -5.51 -66.33 -18.51
C TRP A 36 -4.31 -65.47 -18.91
N LEU A 37 -4.42 -64.76 -20.02
CA LEU A 37 -3.66 -63.54 -20.24
C LEU A 37 -4.16 -62.51 -19.22
N THR A 38 -3.36 -62.24 -18.18
CA THR A 38 -3.57 -61.09 -17.31
C THR A 38 -3.22 -59.83 -18.10
N ALA A 39 -4.23 -59.21 -18.71
CA ALA A 39 -4.12 -57.82 -19.15
C ALA A 39 -4.06 -56.95 -17.88
N SER A 40 -2.86 -56.54 -17.51
CA SER A 40 -2.65 -55.48 -16.53
C SER A 40 -3.19 -54.18 -17.11
N VAL A 41 -4.45 -53.87 -16.82
CA VAL A 41 -4.99 -52.53 -17.02
C VAL A 41 -4.28 -51.65 -16.00
N VAL A 42 -3.25 -50.94 -16.46
CA VAL A 42 -2.71 -49.79 -15.73
C VAL A 42 -3.81 -48.75 -15.74
N LEU A 43 -4.62 -48.73 -14.68
CA LEU A 43 -5.46 -47.60 -14.35
C LEU A 43 -4.49 -46.46 -14.01
N SER A 44 -4.12 -45.69 -15.03
CA SER A 44 -3.56 -44.37 -14.83
C SER A 44 -4.62 -43.55 -14.10
N THR A 45 -4.50 -43.46 -12.78
CA THR A 45 -5.16 -42.41 -12.02
C THR A 45 -4.55 -41.11 -12.53
N SER A 46 -5.18 -40.49 -13.53
CA SER A 46 -5.01 -39.08 -13.76
C SER A 46 -5.42 -38.41 -12.46
N SER A 47 -4.43 -37.94 -11.70
CA SER A 47 -4.68 -36.91 -10.71
C SER A 47 -5.34 -35.76 -11.46
N ALA A 48 -6.67 -35.67 -11.36
CA ALA A 48 -7.39 -34.49 -11.76
C ALA A 48 -6.81 -33.38 -10.89
N GLN A 49 -5.85 -32.63 -11.45
CA GLN A 49 -5.27 -31.49 -10.81
C GLN A 49 -6.43 -30.54 -10.60
N ALA A 50 -6.85 -30.38 -9.34
CA ALA A 50 -7.88 -29.42 -8.98
C ALA A 50 -7.54 -28.10 -9.66
N ALA A 51 -8.51 -27.48 -10.34
CA ALA A 51 -8.28 -26.19 -10.99
C ALA A 51 -7.65 -25.24 -9.96
N GLY A 52 -6.41 -24.83 -10.20
CA GLY A 52 -5.66 -23.99 -9.25
C GLY A 52 -6.47 -22.75 -8.90
N LYS A 53 -6.40 -22.32 -7.63
CA LYS A 53 -7.19 -21.20 -7.10
C LYS A 53 -6.60 -19.84 -7.50
N ALA A 54 -5.45 -19.87 -8.17
CA ALA A 54 -4.81 -18.73 -8.81
C ALA A 54 -5.29 -18.47 -10.25
N THR A 55 -5.68 -17.23 -10.52
CA THR A 55 -5.83 -16.67 -11.87
C THR A 55 -4.56 -15.89 -12.22
N VAL A 56 -3.84 -16.39 -13.23
CA VAL A 56 -2.62 -15.75 -13.76
C VAL A 56 -2.94 -15.06 -15.07
N TYR A 57 -2.30 -13.93 -15.32
CA TYR A 57 -2.58 -13.10 -16.50
C TYR A 57 -1.72 -13.48 -17.70
N PRO A 58 -2.24 -13.32 -18.94
CA PRO A 58 -1.41 -13.48 -20.12
C PRO A 58 -0.32 -12.40 -20.14
N PRO A 59 0.93 -12.76 -20.47
CA PRO A 59 2.04 -11.82 -20.50
C PRO A 59 1.82 -10.77 -21.61
N PRO A 60 2.15 -9.50 -21.38
CA PRO A 60 2.06 -8.46 -22.40
C PRO A 60 3.06 -8.71 -23.53
N ALA A 61 2.54 -8.90 -24.75
CA ALA A 61 3.37 -9.10 -25.93
C ALA A 61 4.39 -7.96 -26.12
N GLY A 62 5.65 -8.31 -26.38
CA GLY A 62 6.74 -7.36 -26.62
C GLY A 62 7.50 -6.91 -25.37
N LEU A 63 7.08 -7.27 -24.16
CA LEU A 63 7.84 -7.02 -22.93
C LEU A 63 8.66 -8.25 -22.51
N LEU A 64 9.88 -8.00 -22.06
CA LEU A 64 10.72 -9.01 -21.44
C LEU A 64 10.40 -9.11 -19.94
N PRO A 65 10.37 -10.32 -19.34
CA PRO A 65 10.22 -10.45 -17.91
C PRO A 65 11.50 -9.96 -17.20
N SER A 66 11.37 -9.63 -15.91
CA SER A 66 12.52 -9.27 -15.07
C SER A 66 13.61 -10.34 -15.12
N ALA A 67 14.86 -9.89 -15.23
CA ALA A 67 16.03 -10.77 -15.21
C ALA A 67 16.38 -11.29 -13.80
N GLU A 68 15.77 -10.72 -12.75
CA GLU A 68 16.12 -11.00 -11.35
C GLU A 68 15.36 -12.21 -10.77
N TYR A 69 14.15 -12.49 -11.27
CA TYR A 69 13.24 -13.47 -10.69
C TYR A 69 12.43 -14.23 -11.73
N SER A 70 12.09 -15.48 -11.42
CA SER A 70 10.98 -16.21 -12.02
C SER A 70 10.03 -16.67 -10.92
N VAL A 71 8.72 -16.55 -11.16
CA VAL A 71 7.68 -16.86 -10.15
C VAL A 71 6.68 -17.86 -10.72
N ARG A 72 6.25 -18.81 -9.88
CA ARG A 72 5.12 -19.69 -10.12
C ARG A 72 4.09 -19.56 -9.01
N VAL A 73 2.81 -19.70 -9.37
CA VAL A 73 1.70 -19.78 -8.42
C VAL A 73 0.84 -20.99 -8.79
N ASP A 74 0.60 -21.90 -7.85
CA ASP A 74 0.00 -23.21 -8.10
C ASP A 74 0.70 -23.96 -9.26
N GLY A 75 2.03 -23.84 -9.33
CA GLY A 75 2.87 -24.40 -10.40
C GLY A 75 2.80 -23.68 -11.75
N LYS A 76 1.86 -22.74 -11.95
CA LYS A 76 1.71 -21.95 -13.19
C LYS A 76 2.71 -20.79 -13.20
N PRO A 77 3.45 -20.55 -14.30
CA PRO A 77 4.33 -19.39 -14.40
C PRO A 77 3.52 -18.09 -14.38
N VAL A 78 4.02 -17.08 -13.67
CA VAL A 78 3.46 -15.72 -13.65
C VAL A 78 4.48 -14.76 -14.26
N PHE A 79 4.01 -13.83 -15.10
CA PHE A 79 4.88 -12.82 -15.67
C PHE A 79 5.40 -11.89 -14.56
N VAL A 80 6.72 -11.73 -14.50
CA VAL A 80 7.38 -10.82 -13.56
C VAL A 80 7.74 -9.56 -14.33
N TYR A 81 7.04 -8.47 -14.04
CA TYR A 81 7.30 -7.15 -14.61
C TYR A 81 8.59 -6.59 -14.02
N ASP A 82 9.42 -5.99 -14.88
CA ASP A 82 10.61 -5.26 -14.43
C ASP A 82 10.26 -3.78 -14.25
N ASN A 83 10.52 -3.24 -13.07
CA ASN A 83 10.45 -1.82 -12.77
C ASN A 83 11.83 -1.39 -12.21
N PRO A 84 12.29 -0.14 -12.42
CA PRO A 84 13.62 0.29 -11.99
C PRO A 84 13.90 0.06 -10.49
N SER A 85 12.86 0.12 -9.66
CA SER A 85 12.96 0.10 -8.20
C SER A 85 12.66 -1.28 -7.61
N ALA A 86 11.81 -2.07 -8.26
CA ALA A 86 11.42 -3.40 -7.81
C ALA A 86 11.05 -4.30 -9.00
N ALA A 87 11.19 -5.61 -8.85
CA ALA A 87 10.44 -6.55 -9.70
C ALA A 87 9.00 -6.65 -9.17
N ILE A 88 8.02 -6.86 -10.04
CA ILE A 88 6.60 -6.92 -9.66
C ILE A 88 5.96 -8.17 -10.24
N VAL A 89 5.18 -8.88 -9.43
CA VAL A 89 4.29 -9.96 -9.87
C VAL A 89 2.88 -9.69 -9.38
N SER A 90 1.88 -9.91 -10.25
CA SER A 90 0.46 -9.71 -9.94
C SER A 90 -0.37 -10.88 -10.44
N PHE A 91 -1.28 -11.36 -9.61
CA PHE A 91 -2.21 -12.45 -9.90
C PHE A 91 -3.39 -12.36 -8.93
N ASP A 92 -4.46 -13.12 -9.20
CA ASP A 92 -5.61 -13.18 -8.30
C ASP A 92 -5.71 -14.53 -7.62
N ILE A 93 -6.29 -14.52 -6.42
CA ILE A 93 -6.55 -15.74 -5.65
C ILE A 93 -8.01 -15.80 -5.21
N SER A 94 -8.57 -17.01 -5.29
CA SER A 94 -9.92 -17.35 -4.79
C SER A 94 -9.88 -18.26 -3.54
N GLY A 95 -8.69 -18.62 -3.10
CA GLY A 95 -8.44 -19.37 -1.87
C GLY A 95 -6.94 -19.61 -1.71
N GLU A 96 -6.57 -20.63 -0.93
CA GLU A 96 -5.16 -20.96 -0.68
C GLU A 96 -4.41 -21.31 -1.97
N VAL A 97 -3.26 -20.65 -2.17
CA VAL A 97 -2.33 -20.86 -3.28
C VAL A 97 -0.91 -21.03 -2.78
N ASP A 98 -0.10 -21.78 -3.52
CA ASP A 98 1.33 -21.91 -3.27
C ASP A 98 2.12 -20.97 -4.18
N VAL A 99 3.04 -20.22 -3.61
CA VAL A 99 3.93 -19.29 -4.32
C VAL A 99 5.35 -19.82 -4.27
N GLU A 100 5.95 -20.00 -5.44
CA GLU A 100 7.35 -20.38 -5.62
C GLU A 100 8.08 -19.24 -6.33
N ILE A 101 9.15 -18.74 -5.72
CA ILE A 101 10.03 -17.72 -6.28
C ILE A 101 11.40 -18.35 -6.50
N GLN A 102 11.90 -18.26 -7.72
CA GLN A 102 13.27 -18.62 -8.08
C GLN A 102 14.05 -17.34 -8.41
N PRO A 103 14.86 -16.82 -7.47
CA PRO A 103 15.80 -15.73 -7.75
C PRO A 103 16.88 -16.20 -8.73
N LYS A 104 17.43 -15.29 -9.53
CA LYS A 104 18.60 -15.53 -10.41
C LYS A 104 19.94 -15.23 -9.72
N ARG A 105 19.93 -15.24 -8.40
CA ARG A 105 21.07 -15.00 -7.50
C ARG A 105 20.97 -15.88 -6.28
N ASP A 106 22.10 -16.09 -5.62
CA ASP A 106 22.15 -16.80 -4.34
C ASP A 106 21.21 -16.17 -3.31
N VAL A 107 20.42 -17.00 -2.63
CA VAL A 107 19.59 -16.61 -1.49
C VAL A 107 20.09 -17.32 -0.23
N LYS A 108 20.41 -16.54 0.80
CA LYS A 108 20.83 -17.03 2.13
C LYS A 108 19.76 -16.77 3.18
N TRP A 109 19.03 -15.66 3.06
CA TRP A 109 17.84 -15.40 3.86
C TRP A 109 16.82 -14.57 3.08
N VAL A 110 15.57 -14.62 3.54
CA VAL A 110 14.43 -13.90 2.96
C VAL A 110 13.60 -13.27 4.07
N ASP A 111 13.25 -12.00 3.89
CA ASP A 111 12.23 -11.30 4.65
C ASP A 111 10.97 -11.13 3.79
N ILE A 112 9.81 -11.45 4.33
CA ILE A 112 8.51 -11.20 3.70
C ILE A 112 7.72 -10.24 4.58
N ARG A 113 7.39 -9.06 4.03
CA ARG A 113 6.73 -7.96 4.74
C ARG A 113 5.38 -7.61 4.11
N PRO A 114 4.39 -7.12 4.88
CA PRO A 114 4.47 -6.89 6.32
C PRO A 114 4.40 -8.19 7.14
N ARG A 115 5.28 -8.30 8.14
CA ARG A 115 5.45 -9.46 9.04
C ARG A 115 4.19 -9.80 9.82
N GLN A 116 3.33 -8.81 10.09
CA GLN A 116 2.01 -9.00 10.72
C GLN A 116 1.12 -9.97 9.93
N ARG A 117 1.35 -10.15 8.62
CA ARG A 117 0.61 -11.11 7.79
C ARG A 117 0.94 -12.56 8.14
N GLY A 118 2.05 -12.81 8.83
CA GLY A 118 2.47 -14.14 9.28
C GLY A 118 3.03 -15.02 8.16
N VAL A 119 3.29 -14.46 6.98
CA VAL A 119 3.85 -15.19 5.84
C VAL A 119 5.35 -15.36 6.07
N ARG A 120 5.82 -16.61 6.02
CA ARG A 120 7.24 -16.95 6.17
C ARG A 120 7.69 -17.78 4.98
N GLY A 121 8.72 -17.30 4.29
CA GLY A 121 9.34 -18.01 3.18
C GLY A 121 10.24 -19.13 3.68
N ARG A 122 10.13 -20.30 3.08
CA ARG A 122 11.08 -21.41 3.24
C ARG A 122 12.05 -21.39 2.08
N ILE A 123 13.34 -21.50 2.36
CA ILE A 123 14.37 -21.60 1.32
C ILE A 123 14.69 -23.08 1.08
N GLU A 124 14.51 -23.57 -0.14
CA GLU A 124 14.85 -24.93 -0.57
C GLU A 124 15.53 -24.90 -1.93
N ASP A 125 16.73 -25.48 -2.04
CA ASP A 125 17.50 -25.55 -3.30
C ASP A 125 17.61 -24.19 -4.02
N GLY A 126 17.72 -23.10 -3.25
CA GLY A 126 17.80 -21.74 -3.78
C GLY A 126 16.47 -21.15 -4.27
N ARG A 127 15.34 -21.85 -4.09
CA ARG A 127 13.98 -21.32 -4.25
C ARG A 127 13.42 -20.83 -2.92
N ILE A 128 12.46 -19.93 -2.99
CA ILE A 128 11.69 -19.44 -1.85
C ILE A 128 10.24 -19.87 -2.03
N GLU A 129 9.68 -20.54 -1.03
CA GLU A 129 8.34 -21.11 -1.08
C GLU A 129 7.51 -20.65 0.12
N PHE A 130 6.25 -20.28 -0.13
CA PHE A 130 5.26 -19.98 0.91
C PHE A 130 3.84 -20.09 0.34
N SER A 131 2.86 -20.26 1.22
CA SER A 131 1.44 -20.30 0.84
C SER A 131 0.72 -19.02 1.24
N LEU A 132 -0.26 -18.59 0.44
CA LEU A 132 -1.14 -17.46 0.74
C LEU A 132 -2.58 -17.95 0.81
N SER A 133 -3.22 -17.79 1.96
CA SER A 133 -4.63 -18.17 2.17
C SER A 133 -5.63 -17.02 1.91
N ARG A 134 -5.12 -15.80 1.70
CA ARG A 134 -5.90 -14.57 1.51
C ARG A 134 -5.11 -13.56 0.67
N PRO A 135 -5.79 -12.61 -0.01
CA PRO A 135 -5.14 -11.54 -0.74
C PRO A 135 -4.10 -10.80 0.12
N ALA A 136 -3.00 -10.43 -0.50
CA ALA A 136 -1.87 -9.80 0.17
C ALA A 136 -1.03 -8.96 -0.80
N LYS A 137 -0.45 -7.89 -0.27
CA LYS A 137 0.54 -7.05 -0.95
C LYS A 137 1.83 -7.16 -0.15
N LEU A 138 2.81 -7.86 -0.71
CA LEU A 138 4.00 -8.29 0.00
C LEU A 138 5.27 -7.74 -0.62
N SER A 139 6.20 -7.33 0.24
CA SER A 139 7.60 -7.12 -0.13
C SER A 139 8.41 -8.38 0.19
N VAL A 140 9.09 -8.95 -0.80
CA VAL A 140 10.03 -10.07 -0.65
C VAL A 140 11.45 -9.55 -0.85
N GLU A 141 12.23 -9.59 0.23
CA GLU A 141 13.53 -8.95 0.33
C GLU A 141 14.60 -10.01 0.60
N LEU A 142 15.62 -10.07 -0.24
CA LEU A 142 16.64 -11.12 -0.18
C LEU A 142 17.94 -10.58 0.39
N ASN A 143 18.59 -11.36 1.25
CA ASN A 143 19.95 -11.07 1.71
C ASN A 143 20.16 -9.66 2.30
N GLY A 144 19.10 -9.01 2.80
CA GLY A 144 19.17 -7.63 3.28
C GLY A 144 19.51 -6.61 2.17
N GLU A 145 19.41 -7.02 0.91
CA GLU A 145 19.65 -6.22 -0.29
C GLU A 145 18.33 -5.61 -0.75
N PHE A 146 18.00 -4.46 -0.19
CA PHE A 146 16.78 -3.69 -0.47
C PHE A 146 17.05 -2.21 -0.75
N LYS A 147 18.29 -1.75 -0.64
CA LYS A 147 18.68 -0.37 -0.99
C LYS A 147 18.90 -0.24 -2.50
N SER A 148 18.75 0.98 -3.00
CA SER A 148 19.15 1.39 -4.35
C SER A 148 20.55 0.84 -4.69
N GLY A 149 20.57 -0.09 -5.65
CA GLY A 149 21.72 -0.91 -6.04
C GLY A 149 21.33 -1.84 -7.19
N PRO A 150 22.21 -2.69 -7.72
CA PRO A 150 21.93 -3.51 -8.90
C PRO A 150 20.90 -4.63 -8.66
N ARG A 151 20.38 -4.78 -7.44
CA ARG A 151 19.60 -5.92 -6.97
C ARG A 151 18.31 -5.43 -6.33
N LYS A 152 17.18 -5.78 -6.95
CA LYS A 152 15.85 -5.24 -6.62
C LYS A 152 15.06 -6.18 -5.71
N PRO A 153 14.21 -5.70 -4.78
CA PRO A 153 13.22 -6.55 -4.13
C PRO A 153 12.19 -7.07 -5.14
N LEU A 154 11.39 -8.06 -4.73
CA LEU A 154 10.21 -8.53 -5.48
C LEU A 154 8.94 -8.15 -4.72
N PHE A 155 8.05 -7.41 -5.37
CA PHE A 155 6.72 -7.13 -4.86
C PHE A 155 5.71 -8.15 -5.40
N VAL A 156 5.00 -8.79 -4.49
CA VAL A 156 4.00 -9.84 -4.78
C VAL A 156 2.61 -9.28 -4.46
N PHE A 157 1.81 -9.07 -5.51
CA PHE A 157 0.45 -8.55 -5.41
C PHE A 157 -0.55 -9.67 -5.72
N ALA A 158 -0.97 -10.38 -4.68
CA ALA A 158 -2.03 -11.38 -4.74
C ALA A 158 -3.36 -10.68 -4.47
N ASN A 159 -4.13 -10.34 -5.50
CA ASN A 159 -5.42 -9.68 -5.36
C ASN A 159 -6.52 -10.69 -5.03
N ALA A 160 -7.65 -10.20 -4.50
CA ALA A 160 -8.89 -10.97 -4.56
C ALA A 160 -9.28 -11.16 -6.03
N THR A 161 -9.97 -12.24 -6.36
CA THR A 161 -10.60 -12.39 -7.68
C THR A 161 -11.46 -11.18 -8.01
N GLU A 162 -11.21 -10.58 -9.17
CA GLU A 162 -11.99 -9.43 -9.62
C GLU A 162 -13.49 -9.74 -9.70
N SER A 163 -14.32 -8.87 -9.12
CA SER A 163 -15.78 -8.97 -9.21
C SER A 163 -16.29 -8.35 -10.50
N ASN A 164 -17.00 -9.11 -11.33
CA ASN A 164 -17.58 -8.67 -12.61
C ASN A 164 -16.54 -8.00 -13.54
N PRO A 165 -15.48 -8.73 -13.95
CA PRO A 165 -14.52 -8.22 -14.92
C PRO A 165 -15.21 -7.90 -16.26
N LEU A 166 -14.78 -6.83 -16.94
CA LEU A 166 -15.30 -6.49 -18.26
C LEU A 166 -14.57 -7.29 -19.34
N GLU A 167 -15.33 -7.82 -20.30
CA GLU A 167 -14.79 -8.70 -21.36
C GLU A 167 -14.39 -7.95 -22.63
N GLY A 168 -14.85 -6.71 -22.80
CA GLY A 168 -14.62 -5.93 -24.00
C GLY A 168 -15.10 -4.49 -23.92
N PRO A 169 -14.91 -3.70 -25.00
CA PRO A 169 -15.42 -2.35 -25.08
C PRO A 169 -16.95 -2.33 -25.10
N SER A 170 -17.53 -1.32 -24.46
CA SER A 170 -18.98 -1.04 -24.48
C SER A 170 -19.20 0.48 -24.37
N PRO A 171 -20.41 0.99 -24.64
CA PRO A 171 -20.71 2.41 -24.46
C PRO A 171 -20.32 2.90 -23.06
N GLY A 172 -19.59 4.01 -22.99
CA GLY A 172 -19.08 4.57 -21.73
C GLY A 172 -17.90 3.82 -21.09
N VAL A 173 -17.32 2.83 -21.78
CA VAL A 173 -16.17 2.05 -21.27
C VAL A 173 -14.96 2.19 -22.18
N HIS A 174 -13.87 2.72 -21.62
CA HIS A 174 -12.53 2.69 -22.21
C HIS A 174 -11.84 1.39 -21.82
N TYR A 175 -11.79 0.42 -22.74
CA TYR A 175 -11.34 -0.95 -22.46
C TYR A 175 -9.91 -1.24 -22.94
N PHE A 176 -9.04 -1.59 -22.01
CA PHE A 176 -7.66 -2.04 -22.26
C PHE A 176 -7.52 -3.52 -21.93
N GLY A 177 -7.68 -4.37 -22.95
CA GLY A 177 -7.64 -5.83 -22.82
C GLY A 177 -6.25 -6.41 -22.49
N PRO A 178 -6.20 -7.66 -22.02
CA PRO A 178 -5.00 -8.28 -21.45
C PRO A 178 -3.98 -8.72 -22.52
N GLY A 179 -2.75 -9.03 -22.10
CA GLY A 179 -1.74 -9.69 -22.94
C GLY A 179 -1.04 -8.79 -23.96
N LYS A 180 -1.15 -7.47 -23.82
CA LYS A 180 -0.48 -6.50 -24.69
C LYS A 180 -0.16 -5.18 -23.98
N VAL A 181 0.74 -4.44 -24.60
CA VAL A 181 1.00 -3.04 -24.28
C VAL A 181 0.05 -2.16 -25.09
N HIS A 182 -0.59 -1.19 -24.44
CA HIS A 182 -1.42 -0.16 -25.07
C HIS A 182 -0.76 1.20 -24.89
N ASP A 183 -1.08 2.10 -25.80
CA ASP A 183 -0.79 3.52 -25.67
C ASP A 183 -2.11 4.28 -25.63
N MET A 184 -2.40 4.85 -24.46
CA MET A 184 -3.59 5.63 -24.17
C MET A 184 -3.31 7.14 -24.32
N GLY A 185 -2.04 7.56 -24.26
CA GLY A 185 -1.70 8.96 -24.04
C GLY A 185 -2.39 9.52 -22.79
N VAL A 186 -2.87 10.76 -22.86
CA VAL A 186 -3.67 11.37 -21.80
C VAL A 186 -5.15 11.25 -22.14
N LEU A 187 -5.87 10.38 -21.43
CA LEU A 187 -7.30 10.16 -21.59
C LEU A 187 -8.09 11.15 -20.74
N GLN A 188 -8.92 11.96 -21.39
CA GLN A 188 -9.87 12.87 -20.75
C GLN A 188 -11.23 12.17 -20.63
N VAL A 189 -11.60 11.76 -19.42
CA VAL A 189 -12.86 11.04 -19.17
C VAL A 189 -14.04 11.98 -19.01
N GLN A 190 -15.23 11.48 -19.31
CA GLN A 190 -16.52 12.14 -19.09
C GLN A 190 -17.26 11.54 -17.90
N SER A 191 -18.29 12.24 -17.43
CA SER A 191 -19.11 11.75 -16.31
C SER A 191 -19.79 10.42 -16.64
N GLY A 192 -19.82 9.49 -15.69
CA GLY A 192 -20.39 8.15 -15.86
C GLY A 192 -19.51 7.15 -16.61
N GLU A 193 -18.33 7.55 -17.08
CA GLU A 193 -17.44 6.65 -17.81
C GLU A 193 -16.66 5.71 -16.88
N THR A 194 -16.30 4.55 -17.44
CA THR A 194 -15.39 3.60 -16.80
C THR A 194 -14.14 3.41 -17.65
N VAL A 195 -12.96 3.52 -17.03
CA VAL A 195 -11.70 3.09 -17.61
C VAL A 195 -11.35 1.72 -17.04
N TYR A 196 -11.28 0.70 -17.89
CA TYR A 196 -11.04 -0.68 -17.49
C TYR A 196 -9.70 -1.19 -18.01
N ILE A 197 -8.82 -1.60 -17.10
CA ILE A 197 -7.48 -2.08 -17.39
C ILE A 197 -7.34 -3.52 -16.92
N ALA A 198 -7.49 -4.46 -17.86
CA ALA A 198 -7.50 -5.89 -17.56
C ALA A 198 -6.16 -6.36 -16.97
N GLY A 199 -6.20 -7.35 -16.09
CA GLY A 199 -4.99 -8.03 -15.62
C GLY A 199 -4.16 -8.59 -16.79
N GLY A 200 -2.87 -8.28 -16.84
CA GLY A 200 -2.00 -8.60 -17.98
C GLY A 200 -1.92 -7.51 -19.06
N ALA A 201 -2.73 -6.46 -18.97
CA ALA A 201 -2.55 -5.25 -19.78
C ALA A 201 -1.47 -4.34 -19.15
N VAL A 202 -0.67 -3.71 -20.01
CA VAL A 202 0.19 -2.58 -19.63
C VAL A 202 -0.23 -1.39 -20.48
N VAL A 203 -0.60 -0.28 -19.85
CA VAL A 203 -1.10 0.92 -20.52
C VAL A 203 -0.13 2.06 -20.28
N LYS A 204 0.43 2.61 -21.35
CA LYS A 204 1.19 3.86 -21.28
C LYS A 204 0.19 5.00 -21.34
N GLY A 205 0.14 5.85 -20.31
CA GLY A 205 -0.78 6.98 -20.31
C GLY A 205 -1.20 7.46 -18.93
N ALA A 206 -2.08 8.44 -18.96
CA ALA A 206 -2.66 9.08 -17.78
C ALA A 206 -4.17 9.28 -17.97
N ILE A 207 -4.91 9.32 -16.88
CA ILE A 207 -6.35 9.52 -16.84
C ILE A 207 -6.61 10.85 -16.14
N ARG A 208 -7.37 11.72 -16.81
CA ARG A 208 -7.72 13.05 -16.30
C ARG A 208 -9.21 13.28 -16.36
N GLY A 209 -9.76 13.94 -15.35
CA GLY A 209 -11.15 14.37 -15.32
C GLY A 209 -11.27 15.73 -14.63
N VAL A 210 -12.00 16.66 -15.24
CA VAL A 210 -12.26 17.99 -14.67
C VAL A 210 -13.76 18.25 -14.74
N ASN A 211 -14.37 18.66 -13.63
CA ASN A 211 -15.83 18.85 -13.52
C ASN A 211 -16.65 17.61 -13.90
N VAL A 212 -16.18 16.42 -13.53
CA VAL A 212 -16.85 15.14 -13.84
C VAL A 212 -17.44 14.48 -12.60
N LYS A 213 -18.41 13.57 -12.84
CA LYS A 213 -19.08 12.81 -11.78
C LYS A 213 -19.17 11.34 -12.12
N ASP A 214 -19.17 10.50 -11.08
CA ASP A 214 -19.48 9.07 -11.17
C ASP A 214 -18.55 8.32 -12.15
N VAL A 215 -17.25 8.58 -12.04
CA VAL A 215 -16.21 7.95 -12.89
C VAL A 215 -15.54 6.81 -12.14
N THR A 216 -15.29 5.71 -12.85
CA THR A 216 -14.56 4.55 -12.31
C THR A 216 -13.32 4.24 -13.13
N VAL A 217 -12.15 4.14 -12.49
CA VAL A 217 -10.94 3.55 -13.05
C VAL A 217 -10.72 2.21 -12.35
N ARG A 218 -10.73 1.10 -13.08
CA ARG A 218 -10.65 -0.22 -12.43
C ARG A 218 -9.95 -1.31 -13.25
N GLY A 219 -9.65 -2.42 -12.58
CA GLY A 219 -9.06 -3.64 -13.15
C GLY A 219 -7.65 -3.89 -12.60
N HIS A 220 -7.09 -5.06 -12.85
CA HIS A 220 -5.82 -5.51 -12.25
C HIS A 220 -4.58 -5.34 -13.14
N GLY A 221 -4.66 -4.56 -14.22
CA GLY A 221 -3.51 -4.24 -15.07
C GLY A 221 -2.61 -3.13 -14.53
N ILE A 222 -1.63 -2.73 -15.35
CA ILE A 222 -0.60 -1.73 -15.01
C ILE A 222 -0.80 -0.48 -15.88
N ILE A 223 -0.72 0.70 -15.26
CA ILE A 223 -0.43 1.97 -15.93
C ILE A 223 1.04 2.27 -15.72
N ASP A 224 1.81 2.44 -16.80
CA ASP A 224 3.27 2.58 -16.76
C ASP A 224 3.73 3.91 -17.34
N ALA A 225 4.65 4.58 -16.64
CA ALA A 225 5.25 5.84 -17.07
C ALA A 225 6.75 5.73 -17.39
N SER A 226 7.31 4.52 -17.47
CA SER A 226 8.76 4.30 -17.61
C SER A 226 9.37 4.82 -18.91
N GLN A 227 8.56 5.11 -19.92
CA GLN A 227 9.00 5.66 -21.21
C GLN A 227 8.76 7.18 -21.32
N HIS A 228 8.16 7.79 -20.30
CA HIS A 228 8.01 9.25 -20.24
C HIS A 228 9.27 9.83 -19.60
N PRO A 229 10.06 10.65 -20.34
CA PRO A 229 11.22 11.29 -19.75
C PRO A 229 10.79 12.21 -18.59
N GLU A 230 11.71 12.50 -17.66
CA GLU A 230 11.53 13.64 -16.78
C GLU A 230 11.26 14.88 -17.67
N PRO A 231 10.18 15.64 -17.42
CA PRO A 231 9.82 16.74 -18.30
C PRO A 231 10.91 17.82 -18.26
N ALA A 232 11.40 18.25 -19.42
CA ALA A 232 12.33 19.37 -19.51
C ALA A 232 11.70 20.71 -19.05
N ASP A 233 10.35 20.80 -19.10
CA ASP A 233 9.58 22.06 -18.97
C ASP A 233 8.49 22.02 -17.88
N GLY A 234 8.62 21.18 -16.84
CA GLY A 234 7.69 21.18 -15.70
C GLY A 234 6.31 20.54 -15.96
N GLU A 235 6.10 19.88 -17.11
CA GLU A 235 4.90 19.07 -17.36
C GLU A 235 4.98 17.71 -16.67
N PHE A 236 4.80 17.70 -15.35
CA PHE A 236 4.79 16.48 -14.54
C PHE A 236 3.80 15.42 -15.07
N PHE A 237 4.27 14.19 -15.27
CA PHE A 237 3.41 13.06 -15.68
C PHE A 237 2.73 12.44 -14.45
N ARG A 238 1.43 12.66 -14.34
CA ARG A 238 0.57 12.20 -13.24
C ARG A 238 -0.40 11.16 -13.75
N PHE A 239 -0.48 9.99 -13.11
CA PHE A 239 -1.30 8.88 -13.62
C PHE A 239 -2.79 9.17 -13.55
N ILE A 240 -3.27 9.69 -12.43
CA ILE A 240 -4.69 9.90 -12.16
C ILE A 240 -4.86 11.30 -11.57
N ASP A 241 -5.49 12.21 -12.32
CA ASP A 241 -5.69 13.61 -11.90
C ASP A 241 -7.17 13.98 -12.10
N PHE A 242 -7.90 14.09 -10.99
CA PHE A 242 -9.31 14.49 -10.97
C PHE A 242 -9.46 15.81 -10.24
N ARG A 243 -10.10 16.79 -10.91
CA ARG A 243 -10.29 18.13 -10.36
C ARG A 243 -11.74 18.56 -10.36
N ASP A 244 -12.16 19.25 -9.30
CA ASP A 244 -13.50 19.83 -9.17
C ASP A 244 -14.61 18.80 -9.46
N SER A 245 -14.41 17.58 -8.99
CA SER A 245 -15.16 16.38 -9.40
C SER A 245 -15.88 15.71 -8.22
N GLN A 246 -16.76 14.75 -8.50
CA GLN A 246 -17.57 14.09 -7.48
C GLN A 246 -17.67 12.58 -7.73
N ASN A 247 -17.67 11.78 -6.67
CA ASN A 247 -17.89 10.33 -6.73
C ASN A 247 -16.95 9.62 -7.71
N ILE A 248 -15.65 9.66 -7.44
CA ILE A 248 -14.63 9.01 -8.27
C ILE A 248 -14.11 7.77 -7.56
N THR A 249 -14.03 6.66 -8.29
CA THR A 249 -13.49 5.39 -7.79
C THR A 249 -12.26 4.99 -8.58
N VAL A 250 -11.18 4.65 -7.88
CA VAL A 250 -9.96 4.05 -8.45
C VAL A 250 -9.70 2.73 -7.76
N GLU A 251 -9.70 1.64 -8.53
CA GLU A 251 -9.68 0.29 -7.98
C GLU A 251 -8.67 -0.62 -8.69
N GLY A 252 -7.86 -1.35 -7.92
CA GLY A 252 -7.19 -2.56 -8.40
C GLY A 252 -5.97 -2.35 -9.30
N VAL A 253 -5.84 -1.19 -9.93
CA VAL A 253 -4.75 -0.92 -10.88
C VAL A 253 -3.39 -0.85 -10.18
N THR A 254 -2.34 -1.10 -10.93
CA THR A 254 -0.95 -0.86 -10.51
C THR A 254 -0.39 0.33 -11.27
N LEU A 255 0.20 1.30 -10.56
CA LEU A 255 0.85 2.48 -11.10
C LEU A 255 2.37 2.30 -10.99
N SER A 256 3.07 2.38 -12.13
CA SER A 256 4.48 2.01 -12.23
C SER A 256 5.34 3.16 -12.77
N ASN A 257 6.27 3.63 -11.93
CA ASN A 257 7.41 4.46 -12.33
C ASN A 257 7.03 5.85 -12.86
N ALA A 258 6.15 6.57 -12.17
CA ALA A 258 5.91 7.99 -12.44
C ALA A 258 7.11 8.86 -12.06
N THR A 259 7.20 10.03 -12.69
CA THR A 259 8.20 11.08 -12.42
C THR A 259 7.66 12.22 -11.57
N SER A 260 6.42 12.11 -11.07
CA SER A 260 5.76 13.09 -10.21
C SER A 260 4.60 12.46 -9.43
N TRP A 261 3.82 13.28 -8.73
CA TRP A 261 2.59 12.94 -8.01
C TRP A 261 1.70 12.01 -8.84
N GLN A 262 1.21 10.93 -8.24
CA GLN A 262 0.64 9.84 -9.02
C GLN A 262 -0.89 9.82 -9.04
N VAL A 263 -1.51 10.01 -7.87
CA VAL A 263 -2.98 10.08 -7.73
C VAL A 263 -3.38 11.37 -7.03
N ILE A 264 -4.15 12.21 -7.72
CA ILE A 264 -4.48 13.56 -7.26
C ILE A 264 -5.99 13.79 -7.36
N PRO A 265 -6.74 13.59 -6.27
CA PRO A 265 -8.02 14.27 -6.07
C PRO A 265 -7.78 15.71 -5.62
N ASP A 266 -8.05 16.67 -6.51
CA ASP A 266 -8.00 18.11 -6.22
C ASP A 266 -9.40 18.73 -6.21
N ASN A 267 -9.87 19.15 -5.03
CA ASN A 267 -11.25 19.61 -4.82
C ASN A 267 -12.28 18.57 -5.26
N VAL A 268 -12.07 17.32 -4.85
CA VAL A 268 -13.00 16.22 -5.11
C VAL A 268 -13.84 15.94 -3.89
N ASP A 269 -15.12 15.73 -4.12
CA ASP A 269 -16.07 15.34 -3.08
C ASP A 269 -16.54 13.89 -3.28
N GLY A 270 -16.06 12.98 -2.42
CA GLY A 270 -16.25 11.54 -2.60
C GLY A 270 -15.20 10.94 -3.54
N PHE A 271 -14.06 10.56 -2.99
CA PHE A 271 -12.98 9.88 -3.72
C PHE A 271 -12.63 8.57 -3.03
N HIS A 272 -12.70 7.45 -3.74
CA HIS A 272 -12.43 6.13 -3.20
C HIS A 272 -11.28 5.45 -3.94
N VAL A 273 -10.20 5.15 -3.23
CA VAL A 273 -9.08 4.35 -3.75
C VAL A 273 -9.07 3.01 -3.02
N ARG A 274 -9.11 1.90 -3.75
CA ARG A 274 -9.00 0.56 -3.15
C ARG A 274 -8.17 -0.44 -3.94
N ASN A 275 -7.38 -1.27 -3.26
CA ASN A 275 -6.55 -2.29 -3.92
C ASN A 275 -5.59 -1.72 -5.00
N VAL A 276 -5.21 -0.45 -4.88
CA VAL A 276 -4.25 0.19 -5.79
C VAL A 276 -2.83 -0.08 -5.30
N LYS A 277 -1.91 -0.28 -6.24
CA LYS A 277 -0.48 -0.45 -5.96
C LYS A 277 0.30 0.63 -6.67
N ILE A 278 1.22 1.29 -5.97
CA ILE A 278 2.08 2.34 -6.50
C ILE A 278 3.53 1.92 -6.30
N VAL A 279 4.31 1.89 -7.38
CA VAL A 279 5.72 1.48 -7.36
C VAL A 279 6.57 2.43 -8.20
N SER A 280 7.18 3.40 -7.54
CA SER A 280 8.07 4.40 -8.13
C SER A 280 9.27 4.67 -7.20
N ASN A 281 10.34 5.27 -7.73
CA ASN A 281 11.44 5.79 -6.90
C ASN A 281 12.15 6.96 -7.60
N ASN A 282 11.37 7.88 -8.18
CA ASN A 282 11.86 9.06 -8.89
C ASN A 282 11.75 10.30 -8.00
N PRO A 283 12.49 11.39 -8.28
CA PRO A 283 12.27 12.66 -7.61
C PRO A 283 10.79 13.09 -7.67
N THR A 284 10.23 13.60 -6.55
CA THR A 284 8.86 14.18 -6.48
C THR A 284 7.71 13.21 -6.80
N ASP A 285 7.94 11.91 -6.66
CA ASP A 285 7.01 10.84 -7.07
C ASP A 285 5.94 10.46 -6.05
N ASP A 286 5.44 11.45 -5.29
CA ASP A 286 4.44 11.32 -4.23
C ASP A 286 3.30 10.36 -4.65
N GLY A 287 2.86 9.52 -3.72
CA GLY A 287 1.92 8.44 -4.01
C GLY A 287 0.50 8.96 -4.26
N ILE A 288 -0.15 9.42 -3.19
CA ILE A 288 -1.53 9.92 -3.25
C ILE A 288 -1.59 11.29 -2.57
N ASP A 289 -1.84 12.33 -3.37
CA ASP A 289 -1.96 13.72 -2.95
C ASP A 289 -3.42 14.11 -2.82
N ILE A 290 -3.93 14.12 -1.59
CA ILE A 290 -5.28 14.58 -1.29
C ILE A 290 -5.27 16.11 -1.17
N VAL A 291 -5.80 16.78 -2.19
CA VAL A 291 -5.76 18.24 -2.31
C VAL A 291 -7.17 18.81 -2.17
N ARG A 292 -7.42 19.68 -1.18
CA ARG A 292 -8.72 20.41 -1.01
C ARG A 292 -9.98 19.52 -1.03
N SER A 293 -9.83 18.24 -0.75
CA SER A 293 -10.86 17.24 -1.00
C SER A 293 -11.55 16.82 0.29
N ARG A 294 -12.75 16.24 0.15
CA ARG A 294 -13.49 15.71 1.30
C ARG A 294 -14.16 14.37 1.02
N ARG A 295 -14.49 13.64 2.09
CA ARG A 295 -15.06 12.28 2.00
C ARG A 295 -14.17 11.37 1.16
N VAL A 296 -12.90 11.31 1.54
CA VAL A 296 -11.87 10.52 0.85
C VAL A 296 -11.62 9.23 1.63
N LEU A 297 -11.74 8.09 0.96
CA LEU A 297 -11.40 6.78 1.50
C LEU A 297 -10.29 6.16 0.67
N ILE A 298 -9.18 5.83 1.31
CA ILE A 298 -8.08 5.07 0.74
C ILE A 298 -7.96 3.79 1.56
N GLU A 299 -8.11 2.63 0.92
CA GLU A 299 -8.07 1.35 1.62
C GLU A 299 -7.34 0.25 0.87
N ASP A 300 -6.68 -0.64 1.61
CA ASP A 300 -5.99 -1.80 1.04
C ASP A 300 -5.02 -1.41 -0.08
N VAL A 301 -4.22 -0.35 0.09
CA VAL A 301 -3.22 0.07 -0.90
C VAL A 301 -1.82 -0.43 -0.53
N PHE A 302 -0.92 -0.50 -1.52
CA PHE A 302 0.52 -0.61 -1.31
C PHE A 302 1.21 0.54 -2.03
N VAL A 303 1.99 1.34 -1.31
CA VAL A 303 2.68 2.50 -1.88
C VAL A 303 4.17 2.39 -1.58
N HIS A 304 4.95 2.36 -2.66
CA HIS A 304 6.41 2.47 -2.65
C HIS A 304 6.80 3.69 -3.49
N THR A 305 7.32 4.72 -2.83
CA THR A 305 7.70 6.01 -3.44
C THR A 305 9.00 6.53 -2.84
N LYS A 306 9.67 7.41 -3.59
CA LYS A 306 10.80 8.16 -3.08
C LYS A 306 10.38 9.29 -2.18
N ASP A 307 9.30 9.98 -2.55
CA ASP A 307 8.71 11.08 -1.78
C ASP A 307 7.49 10.59 -0.97
N ASP A 308 6.67 11.52 -0.48
CA ASP A 308 5.53 11.24 0.40
C ASP A 308 4.61 10.12 -0.12
N CYS A 309 4.37 9.04 0.65
CA CYS A 309 3.46 7.99 0.19
C CYS A 309 1.99 8.46 0.18
N ILE A 310 1.59 9.18 1.24
CA ILE A 310 0.33 9.89 1.33
C ILE A 310 0.66 11.34 1.69
N ALA A 311 0.15 12.30 0.92
CA ALA A 311 0.27 13.72 1.20
C ALA A 311 -1.11 14.36 1.26
N ILE A 312 -1.44 14.99 2.39
CA ILE A 312 -2.66 15.81 2.52
C ILE A 312 -2.26 17.27 2.40
N LYS A 313 -2.77 17.93 1.36
CA LYS A 313 -2.47 19.32 1.03
C LYS A 313 -3.75 20.15 0.93
N ALA A 314 -3.62 21.43 1.26
CA ALA A 314 -4.72 22.38 1.21
C ALA A 314 -4.19 23.66 0.56
N PHE A 315 -4.82 24.14 -0.50
CA PHE A 315 -4.37 25.37 -1.16
C PHE A 315 -5.16 26.58 -0.66
N GLY A 316 -4.94 27.76 -1.22
CA GLY A 316 -5.59 28.99 -0.73
C GLY A 316 -6.34 29.68 -1.86
N PRO A 317 -7.34 30.52 -1.57
CA PRO A 317 -7.94 31.39 -2.58
C PRO A 317 -6.85 32.28 -3.18
N GLY A 318 -6.56 32.11 -4.48
CA GLY A 318 -5.46 32.80 -5.16
C GLY A 318 -4.54 31.90 -5.99
N ALA A 319 -4.62 30.57 -5.85
CA ALA A 319 -4.00 29.62 -6.78
C ALA A 319 -4.79 29.43 -8.10
N GLY A 320 -5.71 30.36 -8.42
CA GLY A 320 -6.57 30.31 -9.62
C GLY A 320 -7.84 29.46 -9.50
N GLY A 321 -8.17 28.92 -8.31
CA GLY A 321 -9.36 28.08 -8.07
C GLY A 321 -10.49 28.77 -7.28
N PRO A 322 -11.68 28.12 -7.15
CA PRO A 322 -12.80 28.60 -6.34
C PRO A 322 -12.44 28.72 -4.84
N GLU A 323 -13.32 29.30 -4.01
CA GLU A 323 -13.13 29.36 -2.55
C GLU A 323 -12.77 27.97 -2.01
N ASP A 324 -11.60 27.88 -1.38
CA ASP A 324 -11.06 26.60 -0.91
C ASP A 324 -11.82 26.13 0.33
N PRO A 325 -12.51 24.98 0.27
CA PRO A 325 -13.26 24.48 1.40
C PRO A 325 -12.39 23.92 2.53
N GLY A 326 -11.07 23.80 2.36
CA GLY A 326 -10.21 23.00 3.23
C GLY A 326 -10.34 21.50 2.98
N VAL A 327 -9.65 20.70 3.80
CA VAL A 327 -9.68 19.23 3.73
C VAL A 327 -10.45 18.67 4.93
N ASP A 328 -11.39 17.76 4.68
CA ASP A 328 -12.25 17.18 5.71
C ASP A 328 -12.61 15.70 5.41
N ASP A 329 -12.69 14.85 6.43
CA ASP A 329 -13.08 13.44 6.33
C ASP A 329 -12.21 12.66 5.33
N VAL A 330 -10.95 12.45 5.73
CA VAL A 330 -10.00 11.60 5.00
C VAL A 330 -9.66 10.38 5.84
N ARG A 331 -9.82 9.19 5.27
CA ARG A 331 -9.51 7.93 5.94
C ARG A 331 -8.56 7.09 5.09
N VAL A 332 -7.44 6.68 5.68
CA VAL A 332 -6.44 5.80 5.08
C VAL A 332 -6.33 4.53 5.92
N ILE A 333 -6.81 3.40 5.40
CA ILE A 333 -7.00 2.19 6.20
C ILE A 333 -6.40 0.93 5.55
N ASP A 334 -5.99 -0.03 6.39
CA ASP A 334 -5.58 -1.38 5.96
C ASP A 334 -4.46 -1.43 4.89
N SER A 335 -3.57 -0.43 4.88
CA SER A 335 -2.62 -0.19 3.80
C SER A 335 -1.16 -0.43 4.19
N VAL A 336 -0.28 -0.60 3.19
CA VAL A 336 1.15 -0.89 3.35
C VAL A 336 2.00 0.20 2.69
N PHE A 337 3.00 0.71 3.41
CA PHE A 337 3.82 1.84 2.95
C PHE A 337 5.33 1.56 3.05
N TRP A 338 6.04 1.89 1.97
CA TRP A 338 7.50 1.96 1.90
C TRP A 338 7.90 3.33 1.32
N ASN A 339 8.43 4.19 2.18
CA ASN A 339 9.01 5.46 1.76
C ASN A 339 10.55 5.35 1.75
N THR A 340 11.21 5.83 0.68
CA THR A 340 12.66 5.70 0.50
C THR A 340 13.43 6.95 0.98
N ASP A 341 14.11 7.66 0.08
CA ASP A 341 15.17 8.62 0.40
C ASP A 341 14.64 10.01 0.81
N TRP A 342 13.45 10.40 0.34
CA TRP A 342 12.82 11.72 0.52
C TRP A 342 11.42 11.60 1.15
N GLY A 343 10.73 12.71 1.40
CA GLY A 343 9.35 12.70 1.92
C GLY A 343 9.18 11.93 3.23
N ASN A 344 7.97 11.40 3.43
CA ASN A 344 7.48 10.70 4.61
C ASN A 344 6.53 9.56 4.21
N ALA A 345 6.23 8.64 5.14
CA ALA A 345 5.17 7.66 4.84
C ALA A 345 3.77 8.30 4.86
N LEU A 346 3.46 9.13 5.85
CA LEU A 346 2.15 9.75 6.02
C LEU A 346 2.32 11.23 6.35
N GLU A 347 2.05 12.11 5.38
CA GLU A 347 2.26 13.57 5.48
C GLU A 347 0.94 14.34 5.48
N ILE A 348 0.87 15.36 6.33
CA ILE A 348 -0.10 16.46 6.25
C ILE A 348 0.70 17.77 6.11
N GLY A 349 0.88 18.25 4.88
CA GLY A 349 1.79 19.36 4.59
C GLY A 349 2.45 19.27 3.21
N PHE A 350 3.35 20.19 2.84
CA PHE A 350 3.70 21.42 3.54
C PHE A 350 2.66 22.52 3.32
N GLU A 351 2.04 22.51 2.15
CA GLU A 351 1.09 23.52 1.69
C GLU A 351 -0.27 23.34 2.34
N LEU A 352 -0.53 24.10 3.41
CA LEU A 352 -1.79 24.09 4.16
C LEU A 352 -2.40 25.49 4.22
N ARG A 353 -2.76 26.02 3.04
CA ARG A 353 -3.14 27.42 2.80
C ARG A 353 -4.66 27.67 2.93
N SER A 354 -5.43 26.68 3.33
CA SER A 354 -6.87 26.80 3.62
C SER A 354 -7.10 27.02 5.12
N PRO A 355 -8.31 27.43 5.55
CA PRO A 355 -8.57 27.66 6.98
C PRO A 355 -8.37 26.44 7.87
N PHE A 356 -8.60 25.22 7.36
CA PHE A 356 -8.48 23.99 8.14
C PHE A 356 -8.08 22.76 7.32
N VAL A 357 -7.48 21.81 8.02
CA VAL A 357 -7.37 20.39 7.64
C VAL A 357 -7.85 19.58 8.85
N GLN A 358 -8.92 18.82 8.71
CA GLN A 358 -9.55 18.19 9.87
C GLN A 358 -10.16 16.82 9.61
N ASN A 359 -10.44 16.09 10.70
CA ASN A 359 -11.12 14.80 10.67
C ASN A 359 -10.36 13.77 9.81
N ILE A 360 -9.07 13.62 10.10
CA ILE A 360 -8.16 12.74 9.36
C ILE A 360 -7.92 11.48 10.18
N THR A 361 -8.06 10.31 9.57
CA THR A 361 -7.80 9.02 10.23
C THR A 361 -6.86 8.14 9.42
N PHE A 362 -5.74 7.77 10.02
CA PHE A 362 -4.87 6.70 9.55
C PHE A 362 -5.07 5.49 10.45
N HIS A 363 -5.59 4.38 9.92
CA HIS A 363 -6.02 3.27 10.76
C HIS A 363 -5.63 1.90 10.24
N ASN A 364 -5.00 1.11 11.09
CA ASN A 364 -4.60 -0.27 10.78
C ASN A 364 -3.59 -0.40 9.62
N ASN A 365 -2.62 0.51 9.53
CA ASN A 365 -1.61 0.52 8.47
C ASN A 365 -0.28 -0.15 8.89
N ASP A 366 0.44 -0.69 7.91
CA ASP A 366 1.79 -1.25 8.04
C ASP A 366 2.81 -0.35 7.34
N ILE A 367 3.78 0.14 8.11
CA ILE A 367 4.94 0.88 7.61
C ILE A 367 6.10 -0.11 7.55
N ILE A 368 6.32 -0.69 6.38
CA ILE A 368 7.38 -1.68 6.22
C ILE A 368 8.74 -0.99 6.24
N ARG A 369 8.86 0.20 5.64
CA ARG A 369 10.10 0.98 5.60
C ARG A 369 9.85 2.49 5.50
N VAL A 370 10.67 3.25 6.21
CA VAL A 370 10.88 4.71 6.07
C VAL A 370 12.39 4.91 6.14
N GLU A 371 13.04 5.03 4.98
CA GLU A 371 14.50 5.09 4.92
C GLU A 371 15.04 6.46 5.33
N ARG A 372 14.26 7.52 5.10
CA ARG A 372 14.46 8.91 5.53
C ARG A 372 13.10 9.52 5.90
N GLY A 373 13.08 10.73 6.47
CA GLY A 373 11.84 11.43 6.81
C GLY A 373 11.18 10.91 8.10
N ALA A 374 9.86 11.03 8.17
CA ALA A 374 9.05 10.58 9.29
C ALA A 374 8.07 9.47 8.91
N VAL A 375 7.71 8.65 9.89
CA VAL A 375 6.60 7.70 9.74
C VAL A 375 5.26 8.44 9.62
N PHE A 376 5.04 9.43 10.49
CA PHE A 376 3.89 10.32 10.38
C PHE A 376 4.33 11.74 10.67
N ALA A 377 3.92 12.66 9.80
CA ALA A 377 4.29 14.06 9.91
C ALA A 377 3.10 14.99 9.64
N ILE A 378 3.17 16.15 10.30
CA ILE A 378 2.35 17.31 10.00
C ILE A 378 3.31 18.49 9.87
N HIS A 379 3.65 18.88 8.65
CA HIS A 379 4.41 20.10 8.39
C HIS A 379 3.46 21.21 7.96
N ASN A 380 2.98 21.99 8.94
CA ASN A 380 2.12 23.12 8.65
C ASN A 380 2.98 24.34 8.30
N ALA A 381 3.18 24.59 7.01
CA ALA A 381 3.99 25.71 6.54
C ALA A 381 3.19 27.00 6.32
N ASP A 382 1.88 26.97 6.61
CA ASP A 382 0.91 27.99 6.23
C ASP A 382 -0.12 28.20 7.35
N VAL A 383 -1.32 28.70 7.03
CA VAL A 383 -2.29 29.29 7.97
C VAL A 383 -3.32 28.32 8.53
N ALA A 384 -3.37 27.07 8.04
CA ALA A 384 -4.42 26.13 8.43
C ALA A 384 -4.43 25.83 9.93
N THR A 385 -5.62 25.63 10.49
CA THR A 385 -5.75 24.85 11.72
C THR A 385 -5.84 23.37 11.36
N VAL A 386 -4.80 22.60 11.69
CA VAL A 386 -4.81 21.13 11.60
C VAL A 386 -5.37 20.56 12.90
N ARG A 387 -6.48 19.80 12.83
CA ARG A 387 -7.15 19.28 14.05
C ARG A 387 -7.93 17.99 13.88
N ASN A 388 -8.19 17.31 14.99
CA ASN A 388 -8.92 16.04 15.02
C ASN A 388 -8.31 15.00 14.07
N VAL A 389 -7.03 14.68 14.34
CA VAL A 389 -6.27 13.68 13.59
C VAL A 389 -6.07 12.46 14.46
N LEU A 390 -6.44 11.29 13.95
CA LEU A 390 -6.25 10.01 14.60
C LEU A 390 -5.29 9.13 13.78
N VAL A 391 -4.19 8.72 14.40
CA VAL A 391 -3.35 7.63 13.92
C VAL A 391 -3.58 6.46 14.87
N ASP A 392 -4.23 5.39 14.41
CA ASP A 392 -4.57 4.22 15.26
C ASP A 392 -4.09 2.91 14.64
N ARG A 393 -3.54 2.02 15.46
CA ARG A 393 -3.06 0.68 15.04
C ARG A 393 -2.04 0.75 13.90
N LEU A 394 -0.97 1.51 14.09
CA LEU A 394 0.13 1.63 13.13
C LEU A 394 1.27 0.69 13.52
N ARG A 395 1.72 -0.17 12.60
CA ARG A 395 2.83 -1.11 12.83
C ARG A 395 4.02 -0.71 11.98
N ILE A 396 5.20 -0.63 12.58
CA ILE A 396 6.39 -0.07 11.94
C ILE A 396 7.50 -1.11 12.04
N GLU A 397 8.08 -1.48 10.91
CA GLU A 397 9.12 -2.53 10.87
C GLU A 397 10.53 -1.97 10.68
N ASP A 398 10.70 -0.86 9.97
CA ASP A 398 11.98 -0.18 9.80
C ASP A 398 11.76 1.33 9.56
N ALA A 399 11.96 2.14 10.59
CA ALA A 399 12.00 3.60 10.46
C ALA A 399 13.37 4.10 10.91
N ARG A 400 14.07 4.83 10.06
CA ARG A 400 15.49 5.13 10.28
C ARG A 400 15.77 6.53 10.81
N HIS A 401 14.81 7.44 10.73
CA HIS A 401 15.01 8.84 11.10
C HIS A 401 14.02 9.36 12.14
N LYS A 402 12.78 9.69 11.76
CA LYS A 402 11.77 10.26 12.67
C LYS A 402 10.55 9.34 12.80
N LEU A 403 10.04 9.20 14.03
CA LEU A 403 8.81 8.47 14.29
C LEU A 403 7.61 9.40 14.07
N PHE A 404 7.62 10.56 14.71
CA PHE A 404 6.60 11.59 14.51
C PHE A 404 7.28 12.95 14.32
N ASP A 405 6.85 13.73 13.33
CA ASP A 405 7.31 15.10 13.12
C ASP A 405 6.12 16.06 12.97
N LEU A 406 5.76 16.72 14.06
CA LEU A 406 4.70 17.74 14.05
C LEU A 406 5.39 19.09 14.14
N ALA A 407 5.26 19.91 13.11
CA ALA A 407 5.99 21.16 13.05
C ALA A 407 5.19 22.26 12.35
N ILE A 408 5.24 23.47 12.91
CA ILE A 408 4.77 24.69 12.26
C ILE A 408 6.01 25.45 11.77
N VAL A 409 6.11 25.65 10.45
CA VAL A 409 7.40 25.93 9.79
C VAL A 409 7.33 27.08 8.81
N LEU A 410 8.49 27.68 8.49
CA LEU A 410 8.68 28.50 7.27
C LEU A 410 9.42 27.66 6.24
N SER A 411 8.80 27.41 5.09
CA SER A 411 9.37 26.59 4.02
C SER A 411 9.38 27.32 2.68
N LYS A 412 10.06 26.76 1.68
CA LYS A 412 9.98 27.25 0.29
C LYS A 412 8.59 27.04 -0.34
N TYR A 413 7.76 26.19 0.27
CA TYR A 413 6.39 25.93 -0.14
C TYR A 413 5.37 26.77 0.64
N SER A 414 5.80 27.60 1.60
CA SER A 414 4.90 28.53 2.28
C SER A 414 4.39 29.60 1.32
N VAL A 415 3.20 30.14 1.57
CA VAL A 415 2.68 31.32 0.84
C VAL A 415 3.61 32.53 0.95
N ASP A 416 4.30 32.64 2.09
CA ASP A 416 5.28 33.67 2.42
C ASP A 416 6.73 33.16 2.31
N ALA A 417 6.98 32.22 1.38
CA ALA A 417 8.29 31.62 1.17
C ALA A 417 9.44 32.64 1.06
N PRO A 418 10.65 32.32 1.57
CA PRO A 418 11.81 33.19 1.44
C PRO A 418 12.14 33.45 -0.03
N LYS A 419 12.30 34.72 -0.40
CA LYS A 419 12.66 35.12 -1.78
C LYS A 419 14.13 34.89 -2.11
N ASP A 420 14.99 34.77 -1.09
CA ASP A 420 16.40 34.47 -1.24
C ASP A 420 16.59 32.95 -1.46
N PRO A 421 17.15 32.52 -2.61
CA PRO A 421 17.42 31.12 -2.90
C PRO A 421 18.37 30.46 -1.90
N GLN A 422 19.34 31.18 -1.34
CA GLN A 422 20.29 30.62 -0.36
C GLN A 422 19.57 30.28 0.95
N GLU A 423 18.65 31.13 1.38
CA GLU A 423 17.80 30.85 2.53
C GLU A 423 16.86 29.67 2.25
N SER A 424 16.30 29.57 1.05
CA SER A 424 15.48 28.40 0.66
C SER A 424 16.28 27.10 0.66
N GLU A 425 17.51 27.11 0.16
CA GLU A 425 18.41 25.94 0.11
C GLU A 425 18.90 25.54 1.51
N ARG A 426 19.26 26.50 2.37
CA ARG A 426 19.66 26.25 3.78
C ARG A 426 18.60 25.50 4.58
N ARG A 427 17.33 25.60 4.19
CA ARG A 427 16.20 24.94 4.85
C ARG A 427 16.03 23.48 4.45
N TYR A 428 16.57 23.08 3.30
CA TYR A 428 16.55 21.70 2.80
C TYR A 428 17.94 21.07 2.97
N LEU A 429 18.17 20.40 4.11
CA LEU A 429 19.49 19.85 4.44
C LEU A 429 19.51 18.34 4.21
N HIS A 430 20.47 17.90 3.40
CA HIS A 430 20.73 16.49 3.09
C HIS A 430 19.54 15.71 2.49
N GLY A 431 18.44 16.36 2.09
CA GLY A 431 17.21 15.73 1.58
C GLY A 431 16.06 15.60 2.59
N ALA A 432 16.18 16.26 3.74
CA ALA A 432 15.12 16.35 4.74
C ALA A 432 14.98 17.81 5.18
N TRP A 433 13.78 18.16 5.64
CA TRP A 433 13.44 19.51 6.07
C TRP A 433 13.97 19.85 7.47
N ASP A 434 15.18 19.41 7.81
CA ASP A 434 15.73 19.57 9.17
C ASP A 434 16.19 21.02 9.46
N GLY A 435 16.32 21.88 8.43
CA GLY A 435 16.72 23.28 8.55
C GLY A 435 15.55 24.28 8.74
N VAL A 436 14.30 23.86 8.50
CA VAL A 436 13.10 24.74 8.47
C VAL A 436 12.74 25.36 9.82
N LEU A 437 13.32 24.85 10.91
CA LEU A 437 13.05 25.27 12.29
C LEU A 437 14.00 26.37 12.79
N THR A 438 15.03 26.72 12.00
CA THR A 438 16.10 27.64 12.41
C THR A 438 15.83 29.09 11.99
N LEU A 439 14.90 29.75 12.69
CA LEU A 439 14.59 31.18 12.50
C LEU A 439 15.14 32.03 13.64
N ASN A 440 15.79 33.14 13.29
CA ASN A 440 16.12 34.17 14.28
C ASN A 440 14.86 34.93 14.72
N PRO A 441 14.87 35.67 15.85
CA PRO A 441 13.68 36.34 16.37
C PRO A 441 13.02 37.32 15.40
N VAL A 442 13.81 38.04 14.58
CA VAL A 442 13.30 39.01 13.59
C VAL A 442 12.55 38.28 12.47
N GLN A 443 13.14 37.21 11.92
CA GLN A 443 12.49 36.36 10.92
C GLN A 443 11.22 35.74 11.50
N ARG A 444 11.28 35.23 12.73
CA ARG A 444 10.13 34.60 13.39
C ARG A 444 8.94 35.55 13.47
N GLN A 445 9.19 36.78 13.95
CA GLN A 445 8.16 37.82 14.03
C GLN A 445 7.62 38.24 12.66
N ALA A 446 8.49 38.38 11.64
CA ALA A 446 8.08 38.84 10.31
C ALA A 446 7.13 37.86 9.60
N HIS A 447 7.25 36.57 9.91
CA HIS A 447 6.51 35.48 9.26
C HIS A 447 5.38 34.89 10.13
N ALA A 448 5.19 35.39 11.36
CA ALA A 448 4.24 34.82 12.31
C ALA A 448 2.78 34.89 11.83
N SER A 449 2.38 35.94 11.12
CA SER A 449 1.00 36.11 10.63
C SER A 449 0.58 35.09 9.57
N ALA A 450 1.54 34.36 8.99
CA ALA A 450 1.30 33.32 7.99
C ALA A 450 1.30 31.91 8.60
N ARG A 451 1.24 31.78 9.93
CA ARG A 451 1.31 30.50 10.63
C ARG A 451 -0.03 30.08 11.20
N GLY A 452 -0.30 28.79 11.07
CA GLY A 452 -1.49 28.13 11.53
C GLY A 452 -1.28 27.46 12.89
N GLN A 453 -2.08 26.44 13.15
CA GLN A 453 -2.07 25.71 14.42
C GLN A 453 -2.12 24.20 14.16
N ILE A 454 -1.56 23.43 15.09
CA ILE A 454 -1.70 21.97 15.13
C ILE A 454 -2.26 21.60 16.49
N ARG A 455 -3.43 20.95 16.53
CA ARG A 455 -4.05 20.58 17.80
C ARG A 455 -4.90 19.33 17.74
N ASP A 456 -5.18 18.73 18.90
CA ASP A 456 -6.13 17.62 19.04
C ASP A 456 -5.71 16.42 18.16
N ILE A 457 -4.47 15.97 18.37
CA ILE A 457 -3.84 14.86 17.64
C ILE A 457 -3.79 13.65 18.57
N THR A 458 -4.28 12.50 18.11
CA THR A 458 -4.23 11.24 18.86
C THR A 458 -3.40 10.22 18.09
N LEU A 459 -2.29 9.79 18.70
CA LEU A 459 -1.41 8.75 18.21
C LEU A 459 -1.60 7.51 19.10
N ARG A 460 -2.43 6.57 18.68
CA ARG A 460 -2.90 5.45 19.49
C ARG A 460 -2.48 4.11 18.93
N ASN A 461 -2.10 3.17 19.80
CA ASN A 461 -1.72 1.81 19.41
C ASN A 461 -0.65 1.78 18.29
N VAL A 462 0.35 2.65 18.39
CA VAL A 462 1.50 2.66 17.49
C VAL A 462 2.55 1.70 18.01
N GLU A 463 3.07 0.83 17.15
CA GLU A 463 4.04 -0.21 17.51
C GLU A 463 5.24 -0.20 16.56
N VAL A 464 6.41 0.13 17.09
CA VAL A 464 7.71 -0.15 16.44
C VAL A 464 8.04 -1.60 16.74
N THR A 465 7.84 -2.47 15.76
CA THR A 465 7.97 -3.92 15.89
C THR A 465 9.41 -4.39 15.74
N ASP A 466 10.19 -3.73 14.87
CA ASP A 466 11.57 -4.06 14.55
C ASP A 466 12.36 -2.78 14.21
N GLY A 467 13.67 -2.90 13.98
CA GLY A 467 14.54 -1.78 13.62
C GLY A 467 14.88 -0.87 14.79
N LEU A 468 15.10 0.41 14.50
CA LEU A 468 15.44 1.42 15.51
C LEU A 468 14.16 1.94 16.19
N PHE A 469 14.30 2.44 17.42
CA PHE A 469 13.30 3.34 18.02
C PHE A 469 13.65 4.79 17.64
N PRO A 470 13.00 5.42 16.64
CA PRO A 470 13.37 6.75 16.21
C PRO A 470 12.93 7.80 17.22
N PHE A 471 13.47 9.02 17.14
CA PHE A 471 13.00 10.13 17.95
C PHE A 471 11.73 10.75 17.33
N SER A 472 11.03 11.57 18.11
CA SER A 472 9.93 12.40 17.61
C SER A 472 10.17 13.88 17.92
N LEU A 473 9.62 14.75 17.08
CA LEU A 473 9.76 16.20 17.17
C LEU A 473 8.38 16.84 17.14
N PHE A 474 8.03 17.59 18.19
CA PHE A 474 6.86 18.47 18.21
C PHE A 474 7.36 19.91 18.39
N HIS A 475 7.35 20.67 17.30
CA HIS A 475 7.91 22.01 17.24
C HIS A 475 6.85 23.05 16.79
N GLY A 476 6.22 23.71 17.75
CA GLY A 476 5.40 24.90 17.50
C GLY A 476 6.26 26.11 17.09
N TYR A 477 5.62 27.12 16.51
CA TYR A 477 6.32 28.25 15.91
C TYR A 477 6.55 29.39 16.92
N ASP A 478 5.56 29.76 17.71
CA ASP A 478 5.69 30.73 18.81
C ASP A 478 4.53 30.50 19.81
N GLU A 479 4.42 31.34 20.84
CA GLU A 479 3.37 31.23 21.88
C GLU A 479 1.93 31.29 21.34
N GLN A 480 1.71 31.88 20.16
CA GLN A 480 0.40 31.97 19.51
C GLN A 480 0.15 30.80 18.55
N HIS A 481 1.22 30.18 18.05
CA HIS A 481 1.23 29.11 17.06
C HIS A 481 1.85 27.84 17.63
N GLN A 482 1.30 27.38 18.76
CA GLN A 482 1.77 26.19 19.47
C GLN A 482 1.18 24.90 18.93
N ILE A 483 1.84 23.79 19.23
CA ILE A 483 1.26 22.46 19.10
C ILE A 483 0.52 22.13 20.40
N ARG A 484 -0.78 21.80 20.32
CA ARG A 484 -1.61 21.61 21.51
C ARG A 484 -2.33 20.27 21.54
N ASN A 485 -2.52 19.72 22.74
CA ASN A 485 -3.37 18.54 22.98
C ASN A 485 -3.00 17.32 22.12
N VAL A 486 -1.73 16.90 22.19
CA VAL A 486 -1.29 15.65 21.54
C VAL A 486 -1.32 14.52 22.57
N SER A 487 -2.12 13.48 22.29
CA SER A 487 -2.17 12.26 23.10
C SER A 487 -1.43 11.14 22.39
N VAL A 488 -0.44 10.53 23.06
CA VAL A 488 0.26 9.34 22.60
C VAL A 488 -0.12 8.17 23.48
N GLU A 489 -0.94 7.27 22.96
CA GLU A 489 -1.63 6.24 23.72
C GLU A 489 -1.13 4.84 23.33
N ASN A 490 -0.63 4.08 24.30
CA ASN A 490 -0.17 2.70 24.10
C ASN A 490 0.90 2.58 22.98
N LEU A 491 1.86 3.52 22.95
CA LEU A 491 3.07 3.39 22.12
C LEU A 491 3.90 2.19 22.61
N ARG A 492 4.24 1.30 21.67
CA ARG A 492 5.06 0.11 21.92
C ARG A 492 6.31 0.12 21.05
N VAL A 493 7.41 -0.33 21.63
CA VAL A 493 8.70 -0.47 20.97
C VAL A 493 9.26 -1.83 21.34
N HIS A 494 9.45 -2.68 20.34
CA HIS A 494 9.92 -4.07 20.48
C HIS A 494 9.12 -4.85 21.55
N GLY A 495 7.79 -4.67 21.54
CA GLY A 495 6.86 -5.29 22.49
C GLY A 495 6.75 -4.60 23.86
N ALA A 496 7.68 -3.71 24.22
CA ALA A 496 7.65 -2.95 25.47
C ALA A 496 6.77 -1.70 25.36
N VAL A 497 5.96 -1.43 26.37
CA VAL A 497 5.13 -0.21 26.44
C VAL A 497 6.00 0.97 26.86
N VAL A 498 6.00 2.04 26.06
CA VAL A 498 6.61 3.32 26.41
C VAL A 498 5.72 4.02 27.43
N ARG A 499 6.31 4.40 28.58
CA ARG A 499 5.60 5.07 29.68
C ARG A 499 6.27 6.39 29.99
N GLY A 500 5.46 7.45 30.13
CA GLY A 500 5.96 8.79 30.42
C GLY A 500 6.65 9.45 29.23
N LEU A 501 6.78 10.77 29.31
CA LEU A 501 7.42 11.58 28.26
C LEU A 501 8.94 11.35 28.22
N GLU A 502 9.55 11.08 29.37
CA GLU A 502 10.98 10.87 29.54
C GLU A 502 11.51 9.67 28.73
N ASN A 503 10.66 8.66 28.49
CA ASN A 503 11.02 7.47 27.73
C ASN A 503 10.56 7.53 26.26
N ALA A 504 9.78 8.55 25.88
CA ALA A 504 9.17 8.64 24.56
C ALA A 504 10.12 9.18 23.48
N ARG A 505 11.31 9.64 23.85
CA ARG A 505 12.32 10.26 22.95
C ARG A 505 11.77 11.48 22.20
N PHE A 506 10.93 12.26 22.84
CA PHE A 506 10.35 13.47 22.25
C PHE A 506 11.29 14.67 22.41
N ARG A 507 11.29 15.54 21.40
CA ARG A 507 11.84 16.89 21.44
C ARG A 507 10.65 17.85 21.30
N LEU A 508 10.41 18.64 22.35
CA LEU A 508 9.26 19.52 22.46
C LEU A 508 9.74 20.98 22.45
N HIS A 509 9.11 21.81 21.64
CA HIS A 509 9.31 23.25 21.58
C HIS A 509 7.96 23.90 21.26
N GLU A 510 7.55 24.92 22.02
CA GLU A 510 6.23 25.56 21.85
C GLU A 510 5.09 24.54 21.75
N ALA A 511 5.11 23.56 22.64
CA ALA A 511 4.18 22.43 22.66
C ALA A 511 3.55 22.26 24.05
N GLU A 512 2.23 22.26 24.10
CA GLU A 512 1.43 22.24 25.33
C GLU A 512 0.44 21.07 25.35
N GLY A 513 0.17 20.51 26.53
CA GLY A 513 -0.81 19.44 26.67
C GLY A 513 -0.39 18.10 26.04
N ILE A 514 0.92 17.89 25.85
CA ILE A 514 1.49 16.65 25.32
C ILE A 514 1.46 15.57 26.41
N ARG A 515 0.82 14.43 26.11
CA ARG A 515 0.64 13.35 27.08
C ARG A 515 1.05 12.01 26.48
N VAL A 516 1.73 11.19 27.29
CA VAL A 516 2.00 9.78 26.97
C VAL A 516 1.20 8.93 27.95
N VAL A 517 0.18 8.26 27.43
CA VAL A 517 -0.77 7.47 28.22
C VAL A 517 -0.53 5.99 27.96
N SER A 518 -0.17 5.26 29.01
CA SER A 518 -0.01 3.81 28.95
C SER A 518 -1.15 3.14 29.69
N HIS A 519 -2.05 2.49 28.97
CA HIS A 519 -3.09 1.67 29.58
C HIS A 519 -2.47 0.32 29.95
N THR A 520 -2.45 0.00 31.24
CA THR A 520 -2.20 -1.39 31.67
C THR A 520 -3.44 -2.20 31.30
N LYS A 521 -3.29 -3.30 30.56
CA LYS A 521 -4.31 -4.36 30.63
C LYS A 521 -4.41 -4.72 32.12
N PRO A 522 -5.59 -4.68 32.76
CA PRO A 522 -5.74 -5.30 34.06
C PRO A 522 -5.26 -6.75 33.92
N SER A 523 -4.33 -7.18 34.78
CA SER A 523 -3.94 -8.58 34.86
C SER A 523 -5.21 -9.39 35.08
N GLY A 524 -5.66 -10.11 34.06
CA GLY A 524 -6.85 -10.95 34.13
C GLY A 524 -6.63 -12.03 35.18
N ARG A 525 -7.14 -11.81 36.40
CA ARG A 525 -7.46 -12.92 37.29
C ARG A 525 -8.57 -13.70 36.59
N HIS A 526 -8.23 -14.84 36.00
CA HIS A 526 -9.20 -15.88 35.66
C HIS A 526 -9.85 -16.40 36.95
N GLY A 527 -10.86 -15.68 37.44
CA GLY A 527 -11.87 -16.25 38.31
C GLY A 527 -12.83 -17.05 37.44
N ARG A 528 -12.72 -18.38 37.47
CA ARG A 528 -13.78 -19.26 36.96
C ARG A 528 -15.07 -18.98 37.75
N PRO A 529 -16.21 -18.69 37.11
CA PRO A 529 -17.49 -18.80 37.79
C PRO A 529 -17.81 -20.29 38.02
N ARG A 530 -18.22 -20.62 39.25
CA ARG A 530 -18.84 -21.89 39.60
C ARG A 530 -20.29 -21.92 39.15
#